data_AF-A0A6G9YFC8-F1
#
_entry.id   AF-A0A6G9YFC8-F1
#
_cell.length_a   1.000
_cell.length_b   1.000
_cell.length_c   1.000
_cell.angle_alpha   90.00
_cell.angle_beta   90.00
_cell.angle_gamma   90.00
#
_symmetry.space_group_name_H-M   'P 1'
#
loop_
_entity.id
_entity.type
_entity.pdbx_description
1 polymer ?
#
loop_
_entity_poly.entity_id
_entity_poly.type
_entity_poly.pdbx_seq_one_letter_code
_entity_poly.pdbx_strand_id
1 'polypeptide(L)' 'MFSDSDKAQALVFLDLLTAHARTLARDIYQAEKCSRMEYSQALRYELGTVRACIDRIHRRFPETAQQSVPG' A
#
# COMPACT_ATOMS: atom_id res chain seq x y z
N MET A 1 -21.98 -10.39 -7.78
CA MET A 1 -22.03 -8.93 -7.61
C MET A 1 -21.49 -8.64 -6.23
N PHE A 2 -20.47 -7.78 -6.10
CA PHE A 2 -20.04 -7.30 -4.79
C PHE A 2 -21.05 -6.29 -4.27
N SER A 3 -21.30 -6.32 -2.96
CA SER A 3 -22.19 -5.33 -2.33
C SER A 3 -21.46 -4.00 -2.16
N ASP A 4 -22.19 -2.89 -2.09
CA ASP A 4 -21.60 -1.57 -1.79
C ASP A 4 -20.81 -1.58 -0.47
N SER A 5 -21.21 -2.41 0.50
CA SER A 5 -20.46 -2.63 1.74
C SER A 5 -19.08 -3.28 1.51
N ASP A 6 -18.96 -4.26 0.60
CA ASP A 6 -17.67 -4.90 0.30
C ASP A 6 -16.72 -3.89 -0.34
N LYS A 7 -17.26 -3.03 -1.22
CA LYS A 7 -16.50 -1.95 -1.86
C LYS A 7 -16.06 -0.89 -0.85
N ALA A 8 -16.96 -0.45 0.04
CA ALA A 8 -16.62 0.50 1.09
C ALA A 8 -15.51 -0.04 2.01
N GLN A 9 -15.59 -1.31 2.40
CA GLN A 9 -14.55 -1.96 3.19
C GLN A 9 -13.22 -2.06 2.43
N ALA A 10 -13.27 -2.38 1.14
CA ALA A 10 -12.08 -2.42 0.29
C ALA A 10 -11.39 -1.06 0.17
N LEU A 11 -12.15 0.04 0.08
CA LEU A 11 -11.63 1.40 0.07
C LEU A 11 -10.95 1.78 1.38
N VAL A 12 -11.59 1.48 2.53
CA VAL A 12 -10.96 1.71 3.85
C VAL A 12 -9.66 0.92 3.97
N PHE A 13 -9.65 -0.33 3.54
CA PHE A 13 -8.45 -1.15 3.59
C PHE A 13 -7.36 -0.65 2.62
N LEU A 14 -7.74 -0.16 1.45
CA LEU A 14 -6.85 0.48 0.48
C LEU A 14 -6.19 1.75 1.07
N ASP A 15 -6.95 2.59 1.77
CA ASP A 15 -6.42 3.79 2.44
C ASP A 15 -5.40 3.42 3.52
N LEU A 16 -5.70 2.39 4.33
CA LEU A 16 -4.77 1.89 5.35
C LEU A 16 -3.48 1.35 4.73
N LEU A 17 -3.57 0.55 3.66
CA LEU A 17 -2.40 0.04 2.95
C LEU A 17 -1.58 1.16 2.30
N THR A 18 -2.25 2.18 1.75
CA THR A 18 -1.59 3.35 1.15
C THR A 18 -0.85 4.17 2.20
N ALA A 19 -1.46 4.40 3.36
CA ALA A 19 -0.81 5.04 4.50
C ALA A 19 0.39 4.24 4.97
N HIS A 20 0.26 2.91 5.10
CA HIS A 20 1.36 2.03 5.50
C HIS A 20 2.52 2.05 4.49
N ALA A 21 2.22 2.01 3.19
CA ALA A 21 3.24 2.10 2.14
C ALA A 21 4.04 3.41 2.22
N ARG A 22 3.38 4.53 2.54
CA ARG A 22 4.05 5.83 2.75
C ARG A 22 4.95 5.82 3.99
N THR A 23 4.51 5.18 5.08
CA THR A 23 5.32 5.00 6.29
C THR A 23 6.55 4.14 6.00
N LEU A 24 6.38 2.98 5.37
CA LEU A 24 7.49 2.11 4.98
C LEU A 24 8.50 2.81 4.09
N ALA A 25 8.05 3.64 3.13
CA ALA A 25 8.96 4.42 2.29
C ALA A 25 9.80 5.42 3.11
N ARG A 26 9.22 6.07 4.12
CA ARG A 26 9.94 6.97 5.04
C ARG A 26 10.93 6.20 5.91
N ASP A 27 10.54 5.04 6.42
CA ASP A 27 11.39 4.22 7.28
C ASP A 27 12.56 3.60 6.51
N ILE A 28 12.35 3.19 5.26
CA ILE A 28 13.42 2.75 4.35
C ILE A 28 14.43 3.90 4.19
N TYR A 29 13.97 5.09 3.85
CA TYR A 29 14.85 6.25 3.68
C TYR A 29 15.68 6.54 4.94
N GLN A 30 15.06 6.51 6.12
CA GLN A 30 15.77 6.70 7.39
C GLN A 30 16.76 5.57 7.69
N ALA A 31 16.38 4.32 7.44
CA ALA A 31 17.26 3.18 7.64
C ALA A 31 18.51 3.27 6.76
N GLU A 32 18.35 3.65 5.49
CA GLU A 32 19.45 3.86 4.55
C GLU A 32 20.35 5.00 4.96
N LYS A 33 19.76 6.14 5.37
CA LYS A 33 20.51 7.29 5.89
C LYS A 33 21.36 6.93 7.11
N CYS A 34 20.86 6.01 7.95
CA CYS A 34 21.55 5.51 9.13
C CYS A 34 22.44 4.27 8.85
N SER A 35 22.68 3.92 7.58
CA SER A 35 23.48 2.75 7.16
C SER A 35 22.98 1.40 7.69
N ARG A 36 21.68 1.28 8.02
CA ARG A 36 21.02 0.05 8.48
C ARG A 36 20.48 -0.76 7.29
N MET A 37 21.38 -1.29 6.47
CA MET A 37 21.03 -1.90 5.18
C MET A 37 20.18 -3.18 5.30
N GLU A 38 20.42 -4.03 6.30
CA GLU A 38 19.59 -5.22 6.52
C GLU A 38 18.14 -4.86 6.89
N TYR A 39 18.00 -3.84 7.75
CA TYR A 39 16.69 -3.33 8.15
C TYR A 39 15.95 -2.66 6.98
N SER A 40 16.65 -1.85 6.18
CA SER A 40 16.05 -1.25 4.98
C SER A 40 15.61 -2.30 3.97
N GLN A 41 16.35 -3.41 3.84
CA GLN A 41 16.00 -4.52 2.97
C GLN A 41 14.74 -5.26 3.45
N ALA A 42 14.61 -5.49 4.77
CA ALA A 42 13.39 -6.08 5.35
C ALA A 42 12.15 -5.20 5.07
N LEU A 43 12.28 -3.88 5.28
CA LEU A 43 11.20 -2.92 5.00
C LEU A 43 10.82 -2.88 3.51
N ARG A 44 11.79 -3.05 2.59
CA ARG A 44 11.51 -3.16 1.15
C ARG A 44 10.69 -4.39 0.81
N TYR A 45 10.97 -5.52 1.44
CA TYR A 45 10.18 -6.75 1.25
C TYR A 45 8.74 -6.55 1.73
N GLU A 46 8.56 -5.91 2.89
CA GLU A 46 7.25 -5.56 3.39
C GLU A 46 6.51 -4.60 2.45
N LEU A 47 7.19 -3.55 1.96
CA LEU A 47 6.61 -2.61 0.99
C LEU A 47 6.17 -3.31 -0.29
N GLY A 48 6.94 -4.29 -0.78
CA GLY A 48 6.56 -5.13 -1.92
C GLY A 48 5.27 -5.92 -1.66
N THR A 49 5.15 -6.49 -0.45
CA THR A 49 3.94 -7.22 -0.03
C THR A 49 2.71 -6.29 0.04
N VAL A 50 2.87 -5.10 0.62
CA VAL A 50 1.80 -4.09 0.71
C VAL A 50 1.33 -3.65 -0.68
N ARG A 51 2.28 -3.38 -1.60
CA ARG A 51 1.94 -3.03 -3.00
C ARG A 51 1.20 -4.15 -3.70
N ALA A 52 1.62 -5.41 -3.53
CA ALA A 52 0.91 -6.55 -4.10
C ALA A 52 -0.52 -6.69 -3.53
N CYS A 53 -0.75 -6.36 -2.26
CA CYS A 53 -2.09 -6.32 -1.68
C CYS A 53 -2.96 -5.21 -2.30
N ILE A 54 -2.40 -4.01 -2.48
CA ILE A 54 -3.07 -2.90 -3.18
C ILE A 54 -3.48 -3.32 -4.60
N ASP A 55 -2.55 -3.91 -5.35
CA ASP A 55 -2.81 -4.39 -6.72
C ASP A 55 -3.93 -5.44 -6.76
N ARG A 56 -4.00 -6.34 -5.76
CA ARG A 56 -5.08 -7.32 -5.65
C ARG A 56 -6.43 -6.66 -5.39
N ILE A 57 -6.48 -5.63 -4.56
CA ILE A 57 -7.71 -4.86 -4.31
C ILE A 57 -8.16 -4.18 -5.59
N HIS A 58 -7.25 -3.50 -6.30
CA HIS A 58 -7.57 -2.87 -7.58
C HIS A 58 -8.04 -3.87 -8.64
N ARG A 59 -7.44 -5.07 -8.71
CA ARG A 59 -7.93 -6.12 -9.62
C ARG A 59 -9.32 -6.64 -9.25
N ARG A 60 -9.64 -6.71 -7.96
CA ARG A 60 -10.95 -7.18 -7.46
C ARG A 60 -12.04 -6.11 -7.57
N PHE A 61 -11.65 -4.84 -7.40
CA PHE A 61 -12.52 -3.67 -7.44
C PHE A 61 -11.89 -2.60 -8.33
N PRO A 62 -11.98 -2.73 -9.67
CA PRO A 62 -11.29 -1.84 -10.61
C PRO A 62 -11.68 -0.37 -10.47
N GLU A 63 -12.89 -0.09 -9.98
CA GLU A 63 -13.40 1.25 -9.68
C GLU A 63 -12.55 2.00 -8.63
N THR A 64 -11.86 1.27 -7.75
CA THR A 64 -10.98 1.86 -6.72
C THR A 64 -9.69 2.44 -7.32
N ALA A 65 -9.25 1.95 -8.48
CA ALA A 65 -8.04 2.46 -9.16
C ALA A 65 -8.24 3.84 -9.78
N GLN A 66 -9.49 4.20 -10.12
CA GLN A 66 -9.83 5.49 -10.71
C GLN A 66 -9.88 6.63 -9.68
N GLN A 67 -10.00 6.32 -8.38
CA GLN A 67 -10.04 7.32 -7.31
C GLN A 67 -8.65 7.80 -6.86
N SER A 68 -7.57 7.12 -7.26
CA SER A 68 -6.19 7.46 -6.87
C SER A 68 -5.49 8.50 -7.76
N VAL A 69 -6.19 9.12 -8.72
CA VAL A 69 -5.65 10.23 -9.54
C VAL A 69 -6.39 11.52 -9.21
N PRO A 70 -5.94 12.33 -8.23
CA PRO A 70 -6.13 13.77 -8.32
C PRO A 70 -5.12 14.30 -9.34
N GLY A 71 -5.62 15.05 -10.33
CA GLY A 71 -4.78 15.89 -11.20
C GLY A 71 -4.09 16.99 -10.42
#